data_AF-A0A2H3KQ13-F1
#
_entry.id   AF-A0A2H3KQ13-F1
#
_cell.length_a   1.000
_cell.length_b   1.000
_cell.length_c   1.000
_cell.angle_alpha   90.00
_cell.angle_beta   90.00
_cell.angle_gamma   90.00
#
_symmetry.space_group_name_H-M   'P 1'
#
loop_
_entity.id
_entity.type
_entity.pdbx_description
1 polymer ?
#
loop_
_entity_poly.entity_id
_entity_poly.type
_entity_poly.pdbx_seq_one_letter_code
_entity_poly.pdbx_strand_id
1 'polypeptide(L)'
;MAKQSKITVKHYLNDRLKPEIENGVEKYPVFCMIIFNRHTIRRKSITFLKLSINEFENKAYQGKYKKQIDLSLKYEIDIFNRIVEKFAIDLDKKNVSNKFLNFDSRYTYTSKNNELNQLNSYLNYYLSNIKEALSRYVYNENVIFEFKEKLEKVFNFGTKSEIKQDIIELLGNAEIFASDWDFDENVMFLKNNISEKSMELVFLTFCFEQFENYYETKITGFWCVPIFEWIFNYNETAKNYINFTKSNTKIIEFSKKIEIKFNENIILKQLETIKHIANDKDFHIKNKC
;
A
#
# COMPACT_ATOMS: atom_id res chain seq x y z
N MET A 1 7.84 37.04 -3.00
CA MET A 1 7.20 35.73 -2.75
C MET A 1 6.87 35.11 -4.10
N ALA A 2 7.41 33.93 -4.43
CA ALA A 2 7.06 33.23 -5.65
C ALA A 2 5.56 32.89 -5.61
N LYS A 3 4.83 33.18 -6.69
CA LYS A 3 3.40 32.96 -6.78
C LYS A 3 3.17 31.45 -6.81
N GLN A 4 2.60 30.88 -5.75
CA GLN A 4 2.30 29.45 -5.69
C GLN A 4 1.47 29.07 -6.92
N SER A 5 2.01 28.18 -7.74
CA SER A 5 1.35 27.76 -8.97
C SER A 5 0.06 27.03 -8.67
N LYS A 6 -1.02 27.40 -9.36
CA LYS A 6 -2.33 26.77 -9.19
C LYS A 6 -2.24 25.30 -9.57
N ILE A 7 -2.56 24.42 -8.62
CA ILE A 7 -2.73 22.98 -8.84
C ILE A 7 -4.18 22.74 -9.25
N THR A 8 -4.41 21.87 -10.23
CA THR A 8 -5.76 21.41 -10.58
C THR A 8 -5.71 19.91 -10.82
N VAL A 9 -6.51 19.17 -10.05
CA VAL A 9 -6.71 17.75 -10.22
C VAL A 9 -8.17 17.52 -10.56
N LYS A 10 -8.45 16.79 -11.64
CA LYS A 10 -9.83 16.45 -12.04
C LYS A 10 -9.90 15.09 -12.71
N HIS A 11 -11.00 14.39 -12.48
CA HIS A 11 -11.34 13.18 -13.20
C HIS A 11 -12.01 13.46 -14.53
N TYR A 12 -11.91 12.50 -15.43
CA TYR A 12 -12.71 12.42 -16.65
C TYR A 12 -12.86 10.96 -17.07
N LEU A 13 -13.98 10.63 -17.73
CA LEU A 13 -14.10 9.34 -18.42
C LEU A 13 -13.35 9.39 -19.74
N ASN A 14 -12.61 8.33 -20.03
CA ASN A 14 -11.98 8.18 -21.34
C ASN A 14 -12.90 7.39 -22.27
N ASP A 15 -13.87 8.09 -22.83
CA ASP A 15 -14.89 7.60 -23.79
C ASP A 15 -14.30 7.16 -25.14
N ARG A 16 -13.04 7.51 -25.42
CA ARG A 16 -12.32 7.07 -26.63
C ARG A 16 -11.80 5.64 -26.54
N LEU A 17 -11.74 5.07 -25.34
CA LEU A 17 -11.37 3.67 -25.16
C LEU A 17 -12.60 2.80 -25.34
N LYS A 18 -12.39 1.58 -25.84
CA LYS A 18 -13.48 0.59 -25.96
C LYS A 18 -14.11 0.36 -24.58
N PRO A 19 -15.44 0.54 -24.43
CA PRO A 19 -16.11 0.31 -23.16
C PRO A 19 -16.10 -1.17 -22.80
N GLU A 20 -16.23 -1.43 -21.51
CA GLU A 20 -16.63 -2.74 -21.00
C GLU A 20 -18.13 -2.77 -20.81
N ILE A 21 -18.75 -3.88 -21.21
CA ILE A 21 -20.20 -4.07 -21.11
C ILE A 21 -20.46 -4.92 -19.87
N GLU A 22 -21.05 -4.33 -18.84
CA GLU A 22 -21.48 -5.01 -17.62
C GLU A 22 -22.99 -4.90 -17.49
N ASN A 23 -23.69 -6.05 -17.48
CA ASN A 23 -25.16 -6.11 -17.39
C ASN A 23 -25.89 -5.22 -18.42
N GLY A 24 -25.34 -5.14 -19.64
CA GLY A 24 -25.89 -4.32 -20.72
C GLY A 24 -25.61 -2.81 -20.60
N VAL A 25 -24.78 -2.39 -19.64
CA VAL A 25 -24.38 -0.98 -19.45
C VAL A 25 -22.92 -0.81 -19.87
N GLU A 26 -22.65 0.19 -20.70
CA GLU A 26 -21.29 0.58 -21.07
C GLU A 26 -20.60 1.30 -19.92
N LYS A 27 -19.39 0.83 -19.58
CA LYS A 27 -18.53 1.43 -18.57
C LYS A 27 -17.18 1.78 -19.14
N TYR A 28 -16.70 2.96 -18.79
CA TYR A 28 -15.44 3.52 -19.25
C TYR A 28 -14.48 3.68 -18.08
N PRO A 29 -13.17 3.45 -18.28
CA PRO A 29 -12.19 3.68 -17.23
C PRO A 29 -12.10 5.15 -16.86
N VAL A 30 -12.00 5.43 -15.55
CA VAL A 30 -11.76 6.77 -15.04
C VAL A 30 -10.28 7.14 -15.22
N PHE A 31 -10.03 8.34 -15.75
CA PHE A 31 -8.71 8.93 -15.83
C PHE A 31 -8.64 10.17 -14.94
N CYS A 32 -7.42 10.53 -14.55
CA CYS A 32 -7.13 11.75 -13.82
C CYS A 32 -6.24 12.67 -14.65
N MET A 33 -6.56 13.95 -14.60
CA MET A 33 -5.79 15.05 -15.19
C MET A 33 -5.24 15.92 -14.06
N ILE A 34 -3.92 16.00 -13.97
CA ILE A 34 -3.20 16.81 -12.99
C ILE A 34 -2.51 17.94 -13.75
N ILE A 35 -2.81 19.19 -13.38
CA ILE A 35 -2.25 20.38 -14.00
C ILE A 35 -1.44 21.13 -12.95
N PHE A 36 -0.16 21.33 -13.23
CA PHE A 36 0.81 22.04 -12.38
C PHE A 36 1.83 22.75 -13.27
N ASN A 37 2.18 24.01 -12.99
CA ASN A 37 3.15 24.78 -13.79
C ASN A 37 2.91 24.78 -15.32
N ARG A 38 1.64 24.82 -15.76
CA ARG A 38 1.23 24.68 -17.18
C ARG A 38 1.58 23.32 -17.80
N HIS A 39 2.10 22.38 -17.03
CA HIS A 39 2.25 20.99 -17.41
C HIS A 39 0.99 20.20 -17.07
N THR A 40 0.68 19.22 -17.91
CA THR A 40 -0.50 18.36 -17.74
C THR A 40 -0.06 16.91 -17.73
N ILE A 41 -0.34 16.21 -16.64
CA ILE A 41 -0.24 14.75 -16.55
C ILE A 41 -1.64 14.20 -16.79
N ARG A 42 -1.74 13.22 -17.69
CA ARG A 42 -2.95 12.40 -17.87
C ARG A 42 -2.58 10.97 -17.56
N ARG A 43 -3.24 10.37 -16.58
CA ARG A 43 -3.00 8.98 -16.16
C ARG A 43 -4.32 8.29 -15.85
N LYS A 44 -4.32 6.96 -15.90
CA LYS A 44 -5.44 6.17 -15.35
C LYS A 44 -5.60 6.50 -13.87
N SER A 45 -6.83 6.54 -13.40
CA SER A 45 -7.12 6.69 -11.97
C SER A 45 -6.51 5.54 -11.18
N ILE A 46 -5.94 5.83 -10.02
CA ILE A 46 -5.42 4.81 -9.09
C ILE A 46 -6.53 3.94 -8.51
N THR A 47 -7.77 4.41 -8.55
CA THR A 47 -8.94 3.65 -8.07
C THR A 47 -9.33 2.51 -9.01
N PHE A 48 -8.81 2.51 -10.24
CA PHE A 48 -9.16 1.56 -11.32
C PHE A 48 -10.66 1.46 -11.64
N LEU A 49 -11.47 2.43 -11.17
CA LEU A 49 -12.90 2.46 -11.39
C LEU A 49 -13.23 2.50 -12.88
N LYS A 50 -14.27 1.77 -13.25
CA LYS A 50 -14.95 1.84 -14.54
C LYS A 50 -16.38 2.25 -14.27
N LEU A 51 -16.81 3.35 -14.88
CA LEU A 51 -18.11 3.96 -14.61
C LEU A 51 -18.82 4.22 -15.92
N SER A 52 -20.14 4.08 -15.90
CA SER A 52 -20.99 4.62 -16.96
C SER A 52 -21.01 6.15 -16.89
N ILE A 53 -21.41 6.79 -18.00
CA ILE A 53 -21.59 8.25 -18.05
C ILE A 53 -22.54 8.72 -16.94
N ASN A 54 -23.63 7.99 -16.71
CA ASN A 54 -24.59 8.31 -15.67
C ASN A 54 -23.98 8.20 -14.26
N GLU A 55 -23.20 7.15 -13.98
CA GLU A 55 -22.52 7.00 -12.68
C GLU A 55 -21.51 8.12 -12.41
N PHE A 56 -20.84 8.62 -13.45
CA PHE A 56 -19.82 9.66 -13.34
C PHE A 56 -20.38 11.08 -13.27
N GLU A 57 -21.35 11.42 -14.14
CA GLU A 57 -21.83 12.79 -14.31
C GLU A 57 -23.08 13.10 -13.48
N ASN A 58 -23.92 12.08 -13.20
CA ASN A 58 -25.20 12.31 -12.55
C ASN A 58 -25.05 12.37 -11.03
N LYS A 59 -25.05 13.59 -10.48
CA LYS A 59 -25.03 13.83 -9.03
C LYS A 59 -26.21 13.18 -8.29
N ALA A 60 -27.32 12.90 -8.97
CA ALA A 60 -28.51 12.26 -8.40
C ALA A 60 -28.50 10.72 -8.53
N TYR A 61 -27.44 10.12 -9.07
CA TYR A 61 -27.30 8.66 -9.06
C TYR A 61 -27.30 8.14 -7.60
N GLN A 62 -28.26 7.27 -7.28
CA GLN A 62 -28.43 6.65 -5.97
C GLN A 62 -28.10 5.14 -5.98
N GLY A 63 -27.32 4.67 -6.95
CA GLY A 63 -26.99 3.26 -7.04
C GLY A 63 -26.15 2.78 -5.85
N LYS A 64 -26.16 1.46 -5.64
CA LYS A 64 -25.58 0.75 -4.47
C LYS A 64 -24.15 1.19 -4.14
N TYR A 65 -23.35 1.55 -5.13
CA TYR A 65 -21.93 1.87 -4.97
C TYR A 65 -21.60 3.37 -5.00
N LYS A 66 -22.59 4.27 -5.08
CA LYS A 66 -22.34 5.73 -5.20
C LYS A 66 -21.42 6.28 -4.11
N LYS A 67 -21.69 5.90 -2.86
CA LYS A 67 -20.89 6.35 -1.71
C LYS A 67 -19.43 5.94 -1.86
N GLN A 68 -19.16 4.70 -2.28
CA GLN A 68 -17.79 4.21 -2.46
C GLN A 68 -17.09 4.94 -3.62
N ILE A 69 -17.78 5.13 -4.75
CA ILE A 69 -17.27 5.87 -5.90
C ILE A 69 -16.89 7.29 -5.48
N ASP A 70 -17.78 8.01 -4.80
CA ASP A 70 -17.55 9.38 -4.36
C ASP A 70 -16.38 9.50 -3.39
N LEU A 71 -16.30 8.58 -2.41
CA LEU A 71 -15.18 8.53 -1.48
C LEU A 71 -13.85 8.34 -2.24
N SER A 72 -13.80 7.35 -3.13
CA SER A 72 -12.60 7.00 -3.91
C SER A 72 -12.10 8.16 -4.76
N LEU A 73 -13.01 8.78 -5.51
CA LEU A 73 -12.66 9.90 -6.39
C LEU A 73 -12.28 11.14 -5.58
N LYS A 74 -13.01 11.45 -4.50
CA LYS A 74 -12.66 12.58 -3.63
C LYS A 74 -11.27 12.38 -3.00
N TYR A 75 -10.99 11.17 -2.52
CA TYR A 75 -9.70 10.84 -1.93
C TYR A 75 -8.56 10.93 -2.96
N GLU A 76 -8.75 10.42 -4.18
CA GLU A 76 -7.73 10.52 -5.24
C GLU A 76 -7.41 11.99 -5.60
N ILE A 77 -8.43 12.86 -5.68
CA ILE A 77 -8.20 14.30 -5.89
C ILE A 77 -7.37 14.88 -4.74
N ASP A 78 -7.76 14.60 -3.51
CA ASP A 78 -7.10 15.13 -2.32
C ASP A 78 -5.63 14.68 -2.22
N ILE A 79 -5.36 13.39 -2.35
CA ILE A 79 -4.00 12.85 -2.24
C ILE A 79 -3.09 13.37 -3.35
N PHE A 80 -3.58 13.51 -4.59
CA PHE A 80 -2.80 14.11 -5.67
C PHE A 80 -2.52 15.59 -5.42
N ASN A 81 -3.48 16.37 -4.92
CA ASN A 81 -3.20 17.76 -4.55
C ASN A 81 -2.10 17.83 -3.48
N ARG A 82 -2.21 17.05 -2.40
CA ARG A 82 -1.20 17.02 -1.32
C ARG A 82 0.18 16.59 -1.81
N ILE A 83 0.27 15.59 -2.70
CA ILE A 83 1.56 15.16 -3.29
C ILE A 83 2.15 16.26 -4.19
N VAL A 84 1.33 16.91 -5.02
CA VAL A 84 1.81 17.99 -5.91
C VAL A 84 2.23 19.22 -5.10
N GLU A 85 1.53 19.55 -4.02
CA GLU A 85 1.94 20.61 -3.08
C GLU A 85 3.29 20.29 -2.44
N LYS A 86 3.46 19.04 -1.98
CA LYS A 86 4.73 18.56 -1.44
C LYS A 86 5.86 18.67 -2.47
N PHE A 87 5.60 18.27 -3.73
CA PHE A 87 6.55 18.43 -4.83
C PHE A 87 6.92 19.90 -5.05
N ALA A 88 5.95 20.81 -5.09
CA ALA A 88 6.20 22.24 -5.27
C ALA A 88 7.08 22.82 -4.15
N ILE A 89 6.82 22.45 -2.90
CA ILE A 89 7.63 22.86 -1.74
C ILE A 89 9.06 22.32 -1.85
N ASP A 90 9.23 21.06 -2.25
CA ASP A 90 10.56 20.47 -2.41
C ASP A 90 11.32 21.06 -3.60
N LEU A 91 10.61 21.42 -4.67
CA LEU A 91 11.18 22.08 -5.85
C LEU A 91 11.74 23.44 -5.47
N ASP A 92 10.96 24.26 -4.76
CA ASP A 92 11.39 25.57 -4.27
C ASP A 92 12.60 25.48 -3.33
N LYS A 93 12.65 24.42 -2.51
CA LYS A 93 13.76 24.17 -1.57
C LYS A 93 14.96 23.47 -2.20
N LYS A 94 14.92 23.14 -3.50
CA LYS A 94 15.95 22.33 -4.19
C LYS A 94 16.21 20.96 -3.53
N ASN A 95 15.16 20.38 -2.94
CA ASN A 95 15.18 19.06 -2.30
C ASN A 95 14.65 17.94 -3.20
N VAL A 96 14.18 18.26 -4.41
CA VAL A 96 13.78 17.27 -5.40
C VAL A 96 15.01 16.45 -5.80
N SER A 97 15.01 15.18 -5.42
CA SER A 97 16.09 14.27 -5.76
C SER A 97 15.93 13.74 -7.19
N ASN A 98 16.97 13.81 -8.01
CA ASN A 98 16.97 13.12 -9.30
C ASN A 98 16.93 11.58 -9.16
N LYS A 99 17.15 11.04 -7.96
CA LYS A 99 16.97 9.61 -7.69
C LYS A 99 15.51 9.16 -7.96
N PHE A 100 14.54 10.07 -7.84
CA PHE A 100 13.13 9.80 -8.16
C PHE A 100 12.90 9.28 -9.58
N LEU A 101 13.70 9.75 -10.54
CA LEU A 101 13.56 9.37 -11.95
C LEU A 101 13.92 7.91 -12.25
N ASN A 102 14.63 7.23 -11.32
CA ASN A 102 15.19 5.90 -11.53
C ASN A 102 14.66 4.85 -10.52
N PHE A 103 13.63 5.17 -9.74
CA PHE A 103 13.19 4.27 -8.66
C PHE A 103 12.41 3.05 -9.13
N ASP A 104 11.72 3.12 -10.27
CA ASP A 104 11.01 1.98 -10.82
C ASP A 104 11.19 1.86 -12.34
N SER A 105 11.88 0.80 -12.76
CA SER A 105 12.10 0.45 -14.16
C SER A 105 10.81 0.23 -14.97
N ARG A 106 9.67 -0.06 -14.32
CA ARG A 106 8.35 -0.18 -14.96
C ARG A 106 7.81 1.16 -15.44
N TYR A 107 8.24 2.24 -14.82
CA TYR A 107 7.83 3.61 -15.13
C TYR A 107 8.99 4.38 -15.74
N THR A 108 9.51 3.94 -16.89
CA THR A 108 10.44 4.77 -17.66
C THR A 108 9.74 6.04 -18.13
N TYR A 109 10.03 7.16 -17.49
CA TYR A 109 9.49 8.47 -17.85
C TYR A 109 10.28 9.06 -19.03
N THR A 110 9.65 9.14 -20.20
CA THR A 110 10.31 9.49 -21.47
C THR A 110 10.02 10.92 -21.93
N SER A 111 9.42 11.77 -21.10
CA SER A 111 9.17 13.16 -21.49
C SER A 111 10.48 13.93 -21.65
N LYS A 112 10.54 14.81 -22.65
CA LYS A 112 11.63 15.80 -22.77
C LYS A 112 11.62 16.82 -21.62
N ASN A 113 10.51 16.91 -20.88
CA ASN A 113 10.40 17.79 -19.72
C ASN A 113 10.78 17.04 -18.44
N ASN A 114 11.93 17.41 -17.86
CA ASN A 114 12.45 16.79 -16.64
C ASN A 114 11.56 17.03 -15.41
N GLU A 115 10.96 18.22 -15.27
CA GLU A 115 10.06 18.53 -14.15
C GLU A 115 8.81 17.63 -14.20
N LEU A 116 8.29 17.38 -15.40
CA LEU A 116 7.17 16.46 -15.60
C LEU A 116 7.54 15.02 -15.21
N ASN A 117 8.74 14.58 -15.54
CA ASN A 117 9.22 13.25 -15.16
C ASN A 117 9.35 13.17 -13.62
N GLN A 118 9.96 14.18 -12.99
CA GLN A 118 10.12 14.25 -11.53
C GLN A 118 8.76 14.24 -10.81
N LEU A 119 7.77 15.00 -11.29
CA LEU A 119 6.43 15.01 -10.71
C LEU A 119 5.75 13.64 -10.84
N ASN A 120 5.87 12.97 -12.00
CA ASN A 120 5.33 11.61 -12.15
C ASN A 120 6.01 10.62 -11.20
N SER A 121 7.32 10.73 -11.01
CA SER A 121 8.06 9.94 -10.03
C SER A 121 7.60 10.19 -8.60
N TYR A 122 7.37 11.45 -8.22
CA TYR A 122 6.81 11.82 -6.91
C TYR A 122 5.43 11.18 -6.68
N LEU A 123 4.55 11.28 -7.68
CA LEU A 123 3.23 10.66 -7.63
C LEU A 123 3.37 9.14 -7.41
N ASN A 124 4.15 8.45 -8.24
CA ASN A 124 4.29 6.99 -8.11
C ASN A 124 4.90 6.56 -6.78
N TYR A 125 5.94 7.30 -6.32
CA TYR A 125 6.55 7.05 -5.02
C TYR A 125 5.51 7.14 -3.91
N TYR A 126 4.84 8.28 -3.81
CA TYR A 126 3.98 8.59 -2.66
C TYR A 126 2.65 7.83 -2.68
N LEU A 127 2.27 7.29 -3.83
CA LEU A 127 1.10 6.42 -4.01
C LEU A 127 1.42 4.93 -3.81
N SER A 128 2.68 4.57 -3.59
CA SER A 128 3.06 3.18 -3.37
C SER A 128 2.40 2.62 -2.12
N ASN A 129 1.94 1.38 -2.24
CA ASN A 129 1.28 0.66 -1.17
C ASN A 129 2.33 0.18 -0.15
N ILE A 130 2.14 0.51 1.13
CA ILE A 130 3.02 0.05 2.20
C ILE A 130 2.81 -1.43 2.57
N LYS A 131 1.63 -2.02 2.27
CA LYS A 131 1.33 -3.44 2.58
C LYS A 131 2.37 -4.38 2.00
N GLU A 132 2.79 -4.15 0.75
CA GLU A 132 3.78 -4.99 0.10
C GLU A 132 5.14 -4.94 0.84
N ALA A 133 5.57 -3.74 1.24
CA ALA A 133 6.79 -3.56 2.01
C ALA A 133 6.68 -4.17 3.42
N LEU A 134 5.51 -4.05 4.05
CA LEU A 134 5.23 -4.67 5.33
C LEU A 134 5.31 -6.19 5.24
N SER A 135 4.67 -6.79 4.24
CA SER A 135 4.73 -8.24 4.01
C SER A 135 6.17 -8.71 3.76
N ARG A 136 6.97 -7.99 2.97
CA ARG A 136 8.38 -8.36 2.75
C ARG A 136 9.20 -8.27 4.03
N TYR A 137 9.04 -7.19 4.80
CA TYR A 137 9.73 -7.03 6.08
C TYR A 137 9.36 -8.14 7.06
N VAL A 138 8.06 -8.46 7.20
CA VAL A 138 7.60 -9.51 8.12
C VAL A 138 8.03 -10.89 7.65
N TYR A 139 7.70 -11.26 6.42
CA TYR A 139 7.91 -12.64 5.96
C TYR A 139 9.34 -12.89 5.52
N ASN A 140 9.90 -12.11 4.61
CA ASN A 140 11.19 -12.41 4.02
C ASN A 140 12.35 -12.13 4.97
N GLU A 141 12.27 -11.01 5.70
CA GLU A 141 13.39 -10.55 6.54
C GLU A 141 13.34 -11.09 7.97
N ASN A 142 12.18 -11.51 8.48
CA ASN A 142 12.03 -11.98 9.85
C ASN A 142 11.55 -13.44 9.94
N VAL A 143 10.34 -13.76 9.47
CA VAL A 143 9.72 -15.08 9.66
C VAL A 143 10.47 -16.18 8.92
N ILE A 144 10.64 -16.03 7.61
CA ILE A 144 11.35 -16.99 6.75
C ILE A 144 12.81 -17.07 7.17
N PHE A 145 13.45 -15.94 7.50
CA PHE A 145 14.83 -15.93 7.97
C PHE A 145 15.00 -16.74 9.27
N GLU A 146 14.18 -16.48 10.29
CA GLU A 146 14.23 -17.23 11.56
C GLU A 146 13.98 -18.73 11.33
N PHE A 147 13.00 -19.05 10.49
CA PHE A 147 12.67 -20.42 10.18
C PHE A 147 13.84 -21.15 9.49
N LYS A 148 14.53 -20.50 8.55
CA LYS A 148 15.77 -21.03 7.94
C LYS A 148 16.84 -21.30 8.99
N GLU A 149 17.09 -20.36 9.91
CA GLU A 149 18.08 -20.56 10.98
C GLU A 149 17.73 -21.72 11.91
N LYS A 150 16.44 -21.93 12.21
CA LYS A 150 15.99 -23.08 13.01
C LYS A 150 16.19 -24.39 12.27
N LEU A 151 15.83 -24.46 10.99
CA LEU A 151 16.07 -25.64 10.17
C LEU A 151 17.56 -25.98 10.14
N GLU A 152 18.45 -24.99 9.99
CA GLU A 152 19.91 -25.20 10.02
C GLU A 152 20.42 -25.76 11.35
N LYS A 153 19.82 -25.36 12.47
CA LYS A 153 20.20 -25.86 13.80
C LYS A 153 19.69 -27.28 14.05
N VAL A 154 18.48 -27.59 13.61
CA VAL A 154 17.83 -28.89 13.83
C VAL A 154 18.40 -29.95 12.88
N PHE A 155 18.51 -29.59 11.60
CA PHE A 155 19.05 -30.46 10.57
C PHE A 155 20.49 -30.04 10.32
N ASN A 156 21.45 -30.76 10.89
CA ASN A 156 22.87 -30.57 10.56
C ASN A 156 23.11 -31.00 9.11
N PHE A 157 22.92 -30.07 8.17
CA PHE A 157 23.01 -30.34 6.73
C PHE A 157 24.42 -30.75 6.26
N GLY A 158 25.45 -30.65 7.12
CA GLY A 158 26.81 -31.10 6.82
C GLY A 158 27.30 -30.56 5.48
N THR A 159 27.73 -31.46 4.58
CA THR A 159 28.20 -31.14 3.22
C THR A 159 27.09 -31.10 2.16
N LYS A 160 25.81 -31.28 2.51
CA LYS A 160 24.68 -31.36 1.56
C LYS A 160 23.96 -30.01 1.40
N SER A 161 24.68 -29.00 0.92
CA SER A 161 24.16 -27.64 0.74
C SER A 161 23.03 -27.54 -0.31
N GLU A 162 22.96 -28.47 -1.26
CA GLU A 162 21.92 -28.49 -2.31
C GLU A 162 20.54 -28.85 -1.73
N ILE A 163 20.45 -29.92 -0.92
CA ILE A 163 19.20 -30.30 -0.23
C ILE A 163 18.70 -29.18 0.68
N LYS A 164 19.63 -28.43 1.30
CA LYS A 164 19.31 -27.24 2.09
C LYS A 164 18.63 -26.17 1.23
N GLN A 165 19.18 -25.87 0.05
CA GLN A 165 18.61 -24.89 -0.88
C GLN A 165 17.21 -25.33 -1.33
N ASP A 166 17.04 -26.61 -1.70
CA ASP A 166 15.75 -27.14 -2.16
C ASP A 166 14.66 -27.05 -1.09
N ILE A 167 14.95 -27.45 0.16
CA ILE A 167 13.99 -27.35 1.27
C ILE A 167 13.63 -25.88 1.55
N ILE A 168 14.63 -25.00 1.51
CA ILE A 168 14.45 -23.57 1.74
C ILE A 168 13.63 -22.92 0.62
N GLU A 169 13.83 -23.31 -0.62
CA GLU A 169 13.09 -22.80 -1.78
C GLU A 169 11.65 -23.32 -1.76
N LEU A 170 11.47 -24.61 -1.46
CA LEU A 170 10.16 -25.24 -1.39
C LEU A 170 9.32 -24.67 -0.24
N LEU A 171 9.94 -24.39 0.92
CA LEU A 171 9.27 -23.75 2.05
C LEU A 171 9.11 -22.24 1.84
N GLY A 172 10.11 -21.54 1.30
CA GLY A 172 10.02 -20.10 1.02
C GLY A 172 8.95 -19.73 -0.02
N ASN A 173 8.66 -20.64 -0.94
CA ASN A 173 7.57 -20.51 -1.92
C ASN A 173 6.26 -21.16 -1.45
N ALA A 174 6.24 -21.80 -0.27
CA ALA A 174 5.04 -22.48 0.20
C ALA A 174 3.96 -21.49 0.62
N GLU A 175 2.72 -21.82 0.27
CA GLU A 175 1.50 -21.11 0.66
C GLU A 175 1.37 -20.94 2.19
N ILE A 176 2.14 -21.69 2.98
CA ILE A 176 2.19 -21.57 4.45
C ILE A 176 2.65 -20.18 4.93
N PHE A 177 3.39 -19.44 4.10
CA PHE A 177 3.78 -18.05 4.35
C PHE A 177 2.97 -17.05 3.51
N ALA A 178 2.07 -17.51 2.65
CA ALA A 178 1.09 -16.63 2.05
C ALA A 178 0.18 -16.11 3.18
N SER A 179 -0.12 -14.82 3.15
CA SER A 179 -0.94 -14.12 4.16
C SER A 179 -2.42 -14.54 4.07
N ASP A 180 -2.70 -15.84 4.06
CA ASP A 180 -4.03 -16.42 3.97
C ASP A 180 -4.44 -16.95 5.35
N TRP A 181 -4.97 -16.01 6.15
CA TRP A 181 -5.27 -16.19 7.57
C TRP A 181 -6.44 -17.13 7.84
N ASP A 182 -7.16 -17.53 6.79
CA ASP A 182 -8.33 -18.39 6.86
C ASP A 182 -7.96 -19.87 7.08
N PHE A 183 -6.68 -20.23 6.94
CA PHE A 183 -6.18 -21.58 7.17
C PHE A 183 -5.60 -21.75 8.59
N ASP A 184 -6.41 -22.32 9.49
CA ASP A 184 -6.03 -22.62 10.87
C ASP A 184 -4.70 -23.38 10.98
N GLU A 185 -4.45 -24.33 10.07
CA GLU A 185 -3.24 -25.15 10.04
C GLU A 185 -1.97 -24.31 9.81
N ASN A 186 -2.01 -23.34 8.88
CA ASN A 186 -0.87 -22.47 8.58
C ASN A 186 -0.53 -21.58 9.78
N VAL A 187 -1.55 -21.01 10.42
CA VAL A 187 -1.38 -20.15 11.60
C VAL A 187 -0.79 -20.95 12.76
N MET A 188 -1.29 -22.16 13.01
CA MET A 188 -0.78 -23.03 14.07
C MET A 188 0.64 -23.53 13.77
N PHE A 189 0.95 -23.82 12.51
CA PHE A 189 2.31 -24.16 12.10
C PHE A 189 3.28 -23.02 12.42
N LEU A 190 2.98 -21.79 12.01
CA LEU A 190 3.84 -20.64 12.30
C LEU A 190 4.02 -20.46 13.80
N LYS A 191 2.93 -20.47 14.57
CA LYS A 191 2.94 -20.35 16.03
C LYS A 191 3.87 -21.37 16.71
N ASN A 192 3.87 -22.61 16.23
CA ASN A 192 4.68 -23.69 16.81
C ASN A 192 6.16 -23.63 16.38
N ASN A 193 6.48 -22.96 15.28
CA ASN A 193 7.80 -23.05 14.65
C ASN A 193 8.59 -21.74 14.65
N ILE A 194 7.99 -20.59 14.96
CA ILE A 194 8.68 -19.30 15.04
C ILE A 194 8.57 -18.68 16.44
N SER A 195 9.40 -17.68 16.73
CA SER A 195 9.43 -17.02 18.02
C SER A 195 8.19 -16.18 18.26
N GLU A 196 7.87 -15.91 19.53
CA GLU A 196 6.80 -14.98 19.89
C GLU A 196 6.98 -13.61 19.22
N LYS A 197 8.23 -13.12 19.13
CA LYS A 197 8.56 -11.86 18.45
C LYS A 197 8.19 -11.88 16.96
N SER A 198 8.51 -12.96 16.26
CA SER A 198 8.12 -13.09 14.84
C SER A 198 6.61 -13.28 14.69
N MET A 199 5.95 -13.96 15.64
CA MET A 199 4.49 -14.01 15.67
C MET A 199 3.84 -12.65 15.94
N GLU A 200 4.44 -11.76 16.74
CA GLU A 200 3.98 -10.37 16.89
C GLU A 200 4.00 -9.62 15.54
N LEU A 201 4.99 -9.89 14.68
CA LEU A 201 5.08 -9.32 13.33
C LEU A 201 4.04 -9.93 12.37
N VAL A 202 3.80 -11.23 12.46
CA VAL A 202 2.71 -11.90 11.72
C VAL A 202 1.35 -11.33 12.14
N PHE A 203 1.17 -11.07 13.43
CA PHE A 203 -0.03 -10.41 13.94
C PHE A 203 -0.18 -8.98 13.44
N LEU A 204 0.92 -8.23 13.28
CA LEU A 204 0.91 -6.92 12.65
C LEU A 204 0.34 -6.97 11.22
N THR A 205 0.77 -7.93 10.39
CA THR A 205 0.25 -8.05 9.02
C THR A 205 -1.26 -8.30 8.99
N PHE A 206 -1.79 -9.13 9.90
CA PHE A 206 -3.22 -9.34 10.04
C PHE A 206 -3.96 -8.06 10.43
N CYS A 207 -3.48 -7.36 11.47
CA CYS A 207 -4.07 -6.10 11.91
C CYS A 207 -4.07 -5.05 10.80
N PHE A 208 -2.98 -4.96 10.05
CA PHE A 208 -2.81 -4.02 8.96
C PHE A 208 -3.79 -4.29 7.82
N GLU A 209 -3.96 -5.55 7.42
CA GLU A 209 -4.91 -5.94 6.38
C GLU A 209 -6.36 -5.66 6.78
N GLN A 210 -6.74 -5.95 8.03
CA GLN A 210 -8.08 -5.58 8.52
C GLN A 210 -8.25 -4.06 8.54
N PHE A 211 -7.19 -3.31 8.86
CA PHE A 211 -7.22 -1.85 8.86
C PHE A 211 -7.37 -1.28 7.45
N GLU A 212 -6.66 -1.81 6.44
CA GLU A 212 -6.81 -1.36 5.05
C GLU A 212 -8.25 -1.58 4.55
N ASN A 213 -8.84 -2.74 4.82
CA ASN A 213 -10.24 -3.02 4.47
C ASN A 213 -11.21 -2.02 5.12
N TYR A 214 -10.96 -1.67 6.39
CA TYR A 214 -11.73 -0.63 7.07
C TYR A 214 -11.51 0.76 6.44
N TYR A 215 -10.26 1.10 6.15
CA TYR A 215 -9.88 2.39 5.60
C TYR A 215 -10.50 2.60 4.21
N GLU A 216 -10.42 1.58 3.34
CA GLU A 216 -11.08 1.56 2.03
C GLU A 216 -12.59 1.75 2.16
N THR A 217 -13.25 0.95 3.00
CA THR A 217 -14.73 0.91 3.02
C THR A 217 -15.37 2.05 3.79
N LYS A 218 -14.64 2.70 4.72
CA LYS A 218 -15.19 3.72 5.62
C LYS A 218 -14.61 5.10 5.43
N ILE A 219 -13.36 5.23 4.96
CA ILE A 219 -12.63 6.49 4.97
C ILE A 219 -12.32 6.98 3.55
N THR A 220 -11.64 6.17 2.74
CA THR A 220 -11.03 6.68 1.50
C THR A 220 -11.68 6.19 0.22
N GLY A 221 -12.33 5.03 0.23
CA GLY A 221 -12.71 4.37 -1.02
C GLY A 221 -11.53 3.70 -1.75
N PHE A 222 -10.32 3.84 -1.24
CA PHE A 222 -9.10 3.38 -1.90
C PHE A 222 -8.56 2.12 -1.21
N TRP A 223 -8.26 1.10 -2.02
CA TRP A 223 -7.94 -0.27 -1.59
C TRP A 223 -6.64 -0.42 -0.80
N CYS A 224 -5.88 0.65 -0.62
CA CYS A 224 -4.69 0.65 0.24
C CYS A 224 -4.48 2.00 0.94
N VAL A 225 -3.56 2.00 1.92
CA VAL A 225 -3.09 3.23 2.55
C VAL A 225 -1.74 3.62 1.94
N PRO A 226 -1.66 4.69 1.11
CA PRO A 226 -0.42 5.11 0.47
C PRO A 226 0.68 5.44 1.47
N ILE A 227 1.93 5.26 1.07
CA ILE A 227 3.09 5.65 1.90
C ILE A 227 3.05 7.13 2.29
N PHE A 228 2.45 8.00 1.46
CA PHE A 228 2.25 9.42 1.79
C PHE A 228 1.53 9.63 3.13
N GLU A 229 0.49 8.84 3.41
CA GLU A 229 -0.30 8.97 4.65
C GLU A 229 0.53 8.57 5.87
N TRP A 230 1.44 7.61 5.73
CA TRP A 230 2.32 7.16 6.80
C TRP A 230 3.53 8.08 7.01
N ILE A 231 3.97 8.81 5.99
CA ILE A 231 5.09 9.76 6.10
C ILE A 231 4.59 11.12 6.59
N PHE A 232 3.57 11.69 5.95
CA PHE A 232 3.18 13.08 6.15
C PHE A 232 1.89 13.26 6.95
N ASN A 233 1.03 12.24 6.99
CA ASN A 233 -0.19 12.26 7.81
C ASN A 233 -0.16 11.25 8.96
N TYR A 234 1.04 10.92 9.45
CA TYR A 234 1.26 9.82 10.38
C TYR A 234 0.36 9.89 11.61
N ASN A 235 0.21 11.06 12.24
CA ASN A 235 -0.55 11.19 13.48
C ASN A 235 -2.03 10.86 13.32
N GLU A 236 -2.66 11.31 12.22
CA GLU A 236 -4.05 11.00 11.94
C GLU A 236 -4.22 9.53 11.55
N THR A 237 -3.36 9.02 10.67
CA THR A 237 -3.36 7.62 10.22
C THR A 237 -3.15 6.67 11.39
N ALA A 238 -2.18 6.94 12.27
CA ALA A 238 -1.88 6.16 13.47
C ALA A 238 -3.04 6.20 14.47
N LYS A 239 -3.68 7.36 14.67
CA LYS A 239 -4.86 7.47 15.53
C LYS A 239 -6.01 6.59 15.01
N ASN A 240 -6.26 6.60 13.70
CA ASN A 240 -7.26 5.74 13.08
C ASN A 240 -6.92 4.26 13.24
N TYR A 241 -5.65 3.88 13.05
CA TYR A 241 -5.15 2.53 13.27
C TYR A 241 -5.37 2.07 14.72
N ILE A 242 -5.01 2.89 15.72
CA ILE A 242 -5.20 2.58 17.15
C ILE A 242 -6.68 2.36 17.46
N ASN A 243 -7.54 3.29 17.04
CA ASN A 243 -8.97 3.22 17.35
C ASN A 243 -9.63 1.99 16.71
N PHE A 244 -9.25 1.68 15.47
CA PHE A 244 -9.74 0.50 14.76
C PHE A 244 -9.27 -0.79 15.43
N THR A 245 -7.96 -0.94 15.64
CA THR A 245 -7.37 -2.17 16.18
C THR A 245 -7.88 -2.49 17.59
N LYS A 246 -8.05 -1.47 18.46
CA LYS A 246 -8.59 -1.67 19.82
C LYS A 246 -10.04 -2.16 19.86
N SER A 247 -10.83 -1.92 18.80
CA SER A 247 -12.27 -2.20 18.80
C SER A 247 -12.68 -3.33 17.85
N ASN A 248 -11.77 -3.82 17.00
CA ASN A 248 -12.09 -4.83 16.01
C ASN A 248 -12.14 -6.24 16.63
N THR A 249 -13.30 -6.89 16.53
CA THR A 249 -13.53 -8.23 17.12
C THR A 249 -12.65 -9.30 16.48
N LYS A 250 -12.45 -9.27 15.15
CA LYS A 250 -11.59 -10.24 14.46
C LYS A 250 -10.14 -10.16 14.94
N ILE A 251 -9.62 -8.95 15.18
CA ILE A 251 -8.28 -8.73 15.74
C ILE A 251 -8.17 -9.32 17.14
N ILE A 252 -9.17 -9.08 18.00
CA ILE A 252 -9.19 -9.58 19.37
C ILE A 252 -9.31 -11.11 19.41
N GLU A 253 -10.11 -11.71 18.53
CA GLU A 253 -10.26 -13.16 18.40
C GLU A 253 -8.98 -13.80 17.88
N PHE A 254 -8.40 -13.22 16.83
CA PHE A 254 -7.15 -13.70 16.25
C PHE A 254 -5.99 -13.63 17.24
N SER A 255 -5.89 -12.55 18.03
CA SER A 255 -4.84 -12.44 19.05
C SER A 255 -4.92 -13.55 20.11
N LYS A 256 -6.14 -13.95 20.50
CA LYS A 256 -6.36 -15.08 21.43
C LYS A 256 -5.93 -16.41 20.81
N LYS A 257 -6.30 -16.64 19.54
CA LYS A 257 -5.95 -17.86 18.79
C LYS A 257 -4.43 -18.08 18.74
N ILE A 258 -3.68 -17.00 18.47
CA ILE A 258 -2.21 -17.04 18.41
C ILE A 258 -1.51 -16.78 19.75
N GLU A 259 -2.28 -16.68 20.85
CA GLU A 259 -1.78 -16.46 22.22
C GLU A 259 -0.95 -15.16 22.41
N ILE A 260 -1.21 -14.14 21.61
CA ILE A 260 -0.57 -12.85 21.75
C ILE A 260 -1.39 -11.96 22.70
N LYS A 261 -0.72 -11.42 23.72
CA LYS A 261 -1.31 -10.48 24.68
C LYS A 261 -1.57 -9.13 24.02
N PHE A 262 -2.74 -8.97 23.42
CA PHE A 262 -3.15 -7.73 22.78
C PHE A 262 -3.38 -6.60 23.79
N ASN A 263 -2.55 -5.58 23.74
CA ASN A 263 -2.55 -4.43 24.65
C ASN A 263 -2.03 -3.16 23.94
N GLU A 264 -1.90 -2.05 24.66
CA GLU A 264 -1.41 -0.79 24.07
C GLU A 264 0.06 -0.87 23.61
N ASN A 265 0.90 -1.61 24.33
CA ASN A 265 2.31 -1.76 23.99
C ASN A 265 2.51 -2.45 22.64
N ILE A 266 1.74 -3.51 22.33
CA ILE A 266 1.87 -4.17 21.02
C ILE A 266 1.41 -3.26 19.87
N ILE A 267 0.37 -2.44 20.09
CA ILE A 267 -0.07 -1.46 19.08
C ILE A 267 1.01 -0.40 18.84
N LEU A 268 1.69 0.05 19.90
CA LEU A 268 2.81 0.99 19.76
C LEU A 268 3.98 0.38 18.98
N LYS A 269 4.38 -0.87 19.30
CA LYS A 269 5.42 -1.60 18.54
C LYS A 269 5.04 -1.75 17.06
N GLN A 270 3.77 -2.04 16.77
CA GLN A 270 3.25 -2.15 15.41
C GLN A 270 3.41 -0.83 14.65
N LEU A 271 3.00 0.28 15.27
CA LEU A 271 3.14 1.61 14.70
C LEU A 271 4.61 2.02 14.49
N GLU A 272 5.50 1.68 15.43
CA GLU A 272 6.95 1.88 15.27
C GLU A 272 7.50 1.10 14.07
N THR A 273 7.05 -0.14 13.89
CA THR A 273 7.44 -0.99 12.74
C THR A 273 6.95 -0.39 11.43
N ILE A 274 5.68 0.01 11.35
CA ILE A 274 5.12 0.67 10.16
C ILE A 274 5.87 1.97 9.85
N LYS A 275 6.16 2.78 10.88
CA LYS A 275 6.90 4.03 10.74
C LYS A 275 8.33 3.79 10.25
N HIS A 276 9.00 2.76 10.77
CA HIS A 276 10.34 2.38 10.35
C HIS A 276 10.36 2.04 8.85
N ILE A 277 9.42 1.20 8.40
CA ILE A 277 9.29 0.80 7.00
C ILE A 277 8.96 2.00 6.11
N ALA A 278 7.98 2.83 6.50
CA ALA A 278 7.56 4.00 5.72
C ALA A 278 8.69 5.04 5.53
N ASN A 279 9.63 5.12 6.48
CA ASN A 279 10.75 6.06 6.44
C ASN A 279 12.06 5.43 5.95
N ASP A 280 12.03 4.21 5.41
CA ASP A 280 13.19 3.60 4.77
C ASP A 280 13.62 4.43 3.55
N LYS A 281 14.86 4.91 3.56
CA LYS A 281 15.42 5.73 2.47
C LYS A 281 15.51 4.97 1.15
N ASP A 282 15.60 3.64 1.22
CA ASP A 282 15.71 2.75 0.08
C ASP A 282 14.38 2.00 -0.19
N PHE A 283 13.26 2.47 0.38
CA PHE A 283 11.95 1.83 0.25
C PHE A 283 11.64 1.39 -1.18
N HIS A 284 11.81 2.27 -2.16
CA HIS A 284 11.45 1.98 -3.55
C HIS A 284 12.40 0.99 -4.22
N ILE A 285 13.68 1.04 -3.87
CA ILE A 285 14.69 0.12 -4.39
C ILE A 285 14.40 -1.30 -3.87
N LYS A 286 14.13 -1.42 -2.57
CA LYS A 286 13.82 -2.71 -1.93
C LYS A 286 12.47 -3.26 -2.37
N ASN A 287 11.47 -2.40 -2.49
CA ASN A 287 10.09 -2.82 -2.72
C ASN A 287 9.68 -2.84 -4.20
N LYS A 288 10.54 -2.32 -5.10
CA LYS A 288 10.24 -2.20 -6.55
C LYS A 288 8.88 -1.53 -6.76
N CYS A 289 8.63 -0.43 -6.04
CA CYS A 289 7.38 0.33 -6.08
C CYS A 289 7.54 1.61 -6.89
#